data_AF-A0A2P4XGN2-F1
#
_entry.id   AF-A0A2P4XGN2-F1
#
_cell.length_a   1.000
_cell.length_b   1.000
_cell.length_c   1.000
_cell.angle_alpha   90.00
_cell.angle_beta   90.00
_cell.angle_gamma   90.00
#
_symmetry.space_group_name_H-M   'P 1'
#
loop_
_entity.id
_entity.type
_entity.pdbx_description
1 polymer ?
#
loop_
_entity_poly.entity_id
_entity_poly.type
_entity_poly.pdbx_seq_one_letter_code
_entity_poly.pdbx_strand_id
1 'polypeptide(L)'
;MDPGKHNRTRFTQILVVVDGFSRLIRTYPLKDKKATNGKLLQYIAWAERQMERKVKCVCLMVEESSGEMEAWYNLHGVEFVDLSKGASSLNLAERAIQ
;
A
#
# COMPACT_ATOMS: atom_id res chain seq x y z
N MET A 1 24.78 14.15 1.46
CA MET A 1 24.35 13.12 0.50
C MET A 1 22.84 13.08 0.56
N ASP A 2 22.15 13.56 -0.48
CA ASP A 2 20.70 13.46 -0.59
C ASP A 2 20.39 12.09 -1.25
N PRO A 3 19.86 11.10 -0.50
CA PRO A 3 19.59 9.78 -1.04
C PRO A 3 18.62 9.80 -2.22
N GLY A 4 17.78 10.83 -2.32
CA GLY A 4 16.82 11.00 -3.41
C GLY A 4 17.44 11.45 -4.73
N LYS A 5 18.56 12.19 -4.71
CA LYS A 5 19.16 12.78 -5.91
C LYS A 5 20.13 11.85 -6.67
N HIS A 6 20.58 10.77 -6.05
CA HIS A 6 21.59 9.87 -6.63
C HIS A 6 21.23 8.40 -6.48
N ASN A 7 19.94 8.07 -6.45
CA ASN A 7 19.53 6.67 -6.49
C ASN A 7 19.89 6.11 -7.88
N ARG A 8 21.00 5.36 -7.99
CA ARG A 8 21.48 4.71 -9.23
C ARG A 8 20.57 3.56 -9.71
N THR A 9 19.35 3.50 -9.19
CA THR A 9 18.35 2.51 -9.59
C THR A 9 17.33 3.16 -10.51
N ARG A 10 16.67 2.32 -11.31
CA ARG A 10 15.55 2.75 -12.17
C ARG A 10 14.23 2.98 -11.42
N PHE A 11 14.24 2.83 -10.10
CA PHE A 11 13.05 2.91 -9.25
C PHE A 11 13.00 4.25 -8.55
N THR A 12 11.84 4.89 -8.59
CA THR A 12 11.63 6.24 -8.06
C THR A 12 11.01 6.23 -6.67
N GLN A 13 10.43 5.10 -6.26
CA GLN A 13 9.78 4.92 -4.97
C GLN A 13 9.70 3.43 -4.58
N ILE A 14 9.34 3.17 -3.33
CA ILE A 14 9.08 1.83 -2.81
C ILE A 14 7.68 1.83 -2.20
N LEU A 15 6.83 0.91 -2.65
CA LEU A 15 5.58 0.60 -1.97
C LEU A 15 5.87 -0.45 -0.88
N VAL A 16 5.55 -0.11 0.36
CA VAL A 16 5.64 -1.02 1.51
C VAL A 16 4.23 -1.44 1.91
N VAL A 17 3.98 -2.74 1.92
CA VAL A 17 2.73 -3.34 2.37
C VAL A 17 3.00 -4.10 3.65
N VAL A 18 2.26 -3.77 4.70
CA VAL A 18 2.29 -4.49 5.98
C VAL A 18 0.97 -5.23 6.14
N ASP A 19 1.05 -6.55 6.23
CA ASP A 19 -0.12 -7.37 6.46
C ASP A 19 -0.59 -7.27 7.91
N GLY A 20 -1.79 -6.75 8.12
CA GLY A 20 -2.36 -6.56 9.46
C GLY A 20 -2.60 -7.88 10.21
N PHE A 21 -2.76 -9.00 9.50
CA PHE A 21 -3.03 -10.31 10.09
C PHE A 21 -1.74 -11.09 10.37
N SER A 22 -0.93 -11.31 9.35
CA SER A 22 0.29 -12.13 9.42
C SER A 22 1.53 -11.37 9.85
N ARG A 23 1.48 -10.03 9.90
CA ARG A 23 2.65 -9.15 10.10
C ARG A 23 3.73 -9.29 9.01
N LEU A 24 3.43 -9.96 7.90
CA LEU A 24 4.33 -10.03 6.76
C LEU A 24 4.51 -8.65 6.15
N ILE A 25 5.77 -8.27 5.93
CA ILE A 25 6.13 -7.03 5.23
C ILE A 25 6.54 -7.40 3.82
N ARG A 26 5.92 -6.78 2.82
CA ARG A 26 6.34 -6.88 1.42
C ARG A 26 6.68 -5.52 0.87
N THR A 27 7.80 -5.46 0.15
CA THR A 27 8.26 -4.24 -0.51
C THR A 27 8.27 -4.42 -2.03
N TYR A 28 7.82 -3.38 -2.73
CA TYR A 28 7.75 -3.34 -4.18
C TYR A 28 8.47 -2.09 -4.70
N PRO A 29 9.65 -2.25 -5.32
CA PRO A 29 10.29 -1.15 -6.03
C PRO A 29 9.46 -0.75 -7.25
N LEU A 30 9.06 0.53 -7.34
CA LEU A 30 8.21 1.03 -8.41
C LEU A 30 8.94 2.06 -9.27
N LYS A 31 8.65 2.06 -10.57
CA LYS A 31 9.18 3.04 -11.52
C LYS A 31 8.31 4.32 -11.60
N ASP A 32 7.02 4.20 -11.27
CA ASP A 32 6.02 5.27 -11.38
C ASP A 32 4.95 5.12 -10.28
N LYS A 33 4.47 6.23 -9.69
CA LYS A 33 3.39 6.33 -8.68
C LYS A 33 2.11 5.64 -9.14
N LYS A 34 1.82 5.66 -10.45
CA LYS A 34 0.65 4.99 -11.04
C LYS A 34 0.68 3.47 -10.89
N ALA A 35 1.87 2.86 -10.74
CA ALA A 35 2.01 1.42 -10.57
C ALA A 35 1.57 0.90 -9.18
N THR A 36 1.43 1.80 -8.20
CA THR A 36 1.03 1.47 -6.82
C THR A 36 -0.28 0.71 -6.79
N ASN A 37 -1.30 1.19 -7.51
CA ASN A 37 -2.63 0.61 -7.47
C ASN A 37 -2.64 -0.85 -7.96
N GLY A 38 -2.01 -1.09 -9.12
CA GLY A 38 -1.90 -2.44 -9.68
C GLY A 38 -1.16 -3.40 -8.74
N LYS A 39 -0.15 -2.91 -8.00
CA LYS A 39 0.59 -3.73 -7.04
C LYS A 39 -0.19 -4.03 -5.77
N LEU A 40 -0.97 -3.07 -5.27
CA LEU A 40 -1.88 -3.28 -4.15
C LEU A 40 -2.95 -4.33 -4.49
N LEU A 41 -3.61 -4.23 -5.64
CA LEU A 41 -4.61 -5.21 -6.07
C LEU A 41 -4.00 -6.61 -6.23
N GLN A 42 -2.79 -6.70 -6.80
CA GLN A 42 -2.04 -7.97 -6.87
C GLN A 42 -1.74 -8.53 -5.48
N TYR A 43 -1.37 -7.68 -4.52
CA TYR A 43 -1.13 -8.12 -3.14
C TYR A 43 -2.41 -8.61 -2.48
N ILE A 44 -3.52 -7.86 -2.60
CA ILE A 44 -4.83 -8.25 -2.04
C ILE A 44 -5.23 -9.62 -2.57
N ALA A 45 -5.20 -9.81 -3.89
CA ALA A 45 -5.54 -11.10 -4.50
C ALA A 45 -4.63 -12.24 -4.04
N TRP A 46 -3.34 -11.98 -3.81
CA TRP A 46 -2.42 -12.96 -3.23
C TRP A 46 -2.78 -13.28 -1.77
N ALA A 47 -2.98 -12.27 -0.93
CA ALA A 47 -3.29 -12.42 0.49
C ALA A 47 -4.60 -13.19 0.71
N GLU A 48 -5.63 -12.89 -0.07
CA GLU A 48 -6.91 -13.60 -0.01
C GLU A 48 -6.78 -15.09 -0.34
N ARG A 49 -5.95 -15.43 -1.33
CA ARG A 49 -5.68 -16.82 -1.70
C ARG A 49 -4.86 -17.56 -0.65
N GLN A 50 -3.90 -16.90 -0.03
CA GLN A 50 -3.03 -17.54 0.96
C GLN A 50 -3.76 -17.81 2.28
N MET A 51 -4.66 -16.92 2.66
CA MET A 51 -5.32 -16.98 3.97
C MET A 51 -6.74 -17.56 3.89
N GLU A 52 -7.24 -17.87 2.69
CA GLU A 52 -8.63 -18.25 2.40
C GLU A 52 -9.65 -17.28 3.03
N ARG A 53 -9.27 -16.00 3.13
CA ARG A 53 -10.02 -14.96 3.83
C ARG A 53 -9.98 -13.66 3.06
N LYS A 54 -11.13 -13.00 2.97
CA LYS A 54 -11.26 -11.69 2.32
C LYS A 54 -10.51 -10.61 3.10
N VAL A 55 -9.81 -9.74 2.36
CA VAL A 55 -9.27 -8.51 2.93
C VAL A 55 -10.45 -7.60 3.25
N LYS A 56 -10.51 -7.09 4.48
CA LYS A 56 -11.63 -6.25 4.92
C LYS A 56 -11.31 -4.76 4.92
N CYS A 57 -10.04 -4.40 5.06
CA CYS A 57 -9.63 -3.02 5.27
C CYS A 57 -8.26 -2.80 4.64
N VAL A 58 -8.10 -1.66 3.98
CA VAL A 58 -6.84 -1.16 3.44
C VAL A 58 -6.62 0.24 3.97
N CYS A 59 -5.54 0.42 4.72
CA CYS A 59 -5.10 1.73 5.20
C CYS A 59 -3.94 2.24 4.34
N LEU A 60 -4.08 3.42 3.74
CA LEU A 60 -3.05 4.03 2.90
C LEU A 60 -2.89 5.50 3.24
N MET A 61 -1.66 5.99 3.22
CA MET A 61 -1.38 7.42 3.18
C MET A 61 -1.19 7.80 1.70
N VAL A 62 -2.24 8.36 1.10
CA VAL A 62 -2.19 8.86 -0.27
C VAL A 62 -2.34 10.37 -0.25
N GLU A 63 -1.47 11.07 -0.96
CA GLU A 63 -1.65 12.51 -1.22
C GLU A 63 -2.84 12.77 -2.16
N GLU A 64 -3.15 11.79 -3.02
CA GLU A 64 -4.32 11.80 -3.90
C GLU A 64 -4.85 10.37 -4.04
N SER A 65 -6.09 10.13 -3.61
CA SER A 65 -6.80 8.89 -3.93
C SER A 65 -7.32 8.98 -5.36
N SER A 66 -6.99 8.00 -6.21
CA SER A 66 -7.72 7.86 -7.47
C SER A 66 -9.12 7.35 -7.16
N GLY A 67 -10.18 8.10 -7.51
CA GLY A 67 -11.57 7.68 -7.25
C GLY A 67 -11.92 6.29 -7.80
N GLU A 68 -11.20 5.81 -8.82
CA GLU A 68 -11.31 4.45 -9.36
C GLU A 68 -10.97 3.35 -8.34
N MET A 69 -9.98 3.59 -7.47
CA MET A 69 -9.58 2.63 -6.43
C MET A 69 -10.64 2.54 -5.33
N GLU A 70 -11.20 3.67 -4.92
CA GLU A 70 -12.26 3.72 -3.93
C GLU A 70 -13.51 3.00 -4.42
N ALA A 71 -13.89 3.19 -5.70
CA ALA A 71 -14.97 2.44 -6.32
C ALA A 71 -14.70 0.92 -6.33
N TRP A 72 -13.47 0.49 -6.62
CA TRP A 72 -13.10 -0.92 -6.58
C TRP A 72 -13.20 -1.50 -5.17
N TYR A 73 -12.69 -0.80 -4.16
CA TYR A 73 -12.75 -1.23 -2.76
C TYR A 73 -14.19 -1.40 -2.29
N ASN A 74 -15.05 -0.41 -2.56
CA ASN A 74 -16.46 -0.47 -2.23
C ASN A 74 -17.18 -1.66 -2.90
N LEU A 75 -16.91 -1.90 -4.18
CA LEU A 75 -17.47 -3.04 -4.91
C LEU A 75 -17.05 -4.39 -4.32
N HIS A 76 -15.86 -4.48 -3.74
CA HIS A 76 -15.31 -5.72 -3.18
C HIS A 76 -15.52 -5.83 -1.66
N GLY A 77 -16.25 -4.90 -1.04
CA GLY A 77 -16.50 -4.89 0.41
C GLY A 77 -15.23 -4.65 1.23
N VAL A 78 -14.26 -3.95 0.66
CA VAL A 78 -13.02 -3.54 1.33
C VAL A 78 -13.19 -2.11 1.83
N GLU A 79 -13.02 -1.89 3.12
CA GLU A 79 -13.00 -0.55 3.71
C GLU A 79 -11.68 0.13 3.34
N PHE A 80 -11.76 1.34 2.76
CA PHE A 80 -10.58 2.16 2.48
C PHE A 80 -10.43 3.25 3.53
N VAL A 81 -9.27 3.27 4.20
CA VAL A 81 -8.95 4.27 5.24
C VAL A 81 -7.79 5.14 4.75
N ASP A 82 -8.08 6.41 4.51
CA ASP A 82 -7.09 7.42 4.18
C ASP A 82 -6.41 7.96 5.45
N LEU A 83 -5.15 7.57 5.65
CA LEU A 83 -4.36 7.94 6.83
C LEU A 83 -3.80 9.38 6.76
N SER A 84 -3.91 10.07 5.62
CA SER A 84 -3.40 11.44 5.44
C SER A 84 -4.13 12.47 6.32
N LYS A 85 -5.36 12.15 6.78
CA LYS A 85 -6.24 13.07 7.53
C LYS A 85 -6.09 13.00 9.06
N GLY A 86 -4.96 12.50 9.57
CA GLY A 86 -4.61 12.61 11.00
C GLY A 86 -4.40 11.30 11.76
N ALA A 87 -4.09 10.19 11.08
CA ALA A 87 -4.00 8.86 11.71
C ALA A 87 -2.58 8.25 11.69
N SER A 88 -1.52 9.03 11.98
CA SER A 88 -0.14 8.51 11.92
C SER A 88 0.16 7.39 12.93
N SER A 89 -0.53 7.36 14.07
CA SER A 89 -0.36 6.29 15.08
C SER A 89 -0.82 4.91 14.62
N LEU A 90 -1.61 4.83 13.53
CA LEU A 90 -2.07 3.59 12.91
C LEU A 90 -1.20 3.14 11.73
N ASN A 91 -0.20 3.92 11.33
CA ASN A 91 0.63 3.60 10.18
C ASN A 91 1.73 2.57 10.54
N LEU A 92 1.36 1.29 10.49
CA LEU A 92 2.31 0.18 10.65
C LEU A 92 3.41 0.20 9.59
N ALA A 93 3.15 0.73 8.39
CA ALA A 93 4.14 0.81 7.33
C ALA A 93 5.24 1.83 7.65
N GLU A 94 4.90 3.00 8.21
CA GLU A 94 5.90 3.95 8.71
C GLU A 94 6.83 3.33 9.74
N ARG A 95 6.26 2.59 10.71
CA ARG A 95 7.05 1.89 11.73
C ARG A 95 7.94 0.79 11.17
N ALA A 96 7.54 0.16 10.06
CA ALA A 96 8.32 -0.88 9.39
C ALA A 96 9.49 -0.33 8.57
N ILE A 97 9.52 0.97 8.30
CA ILE A 97 10.54 1.64 7.47
C ILE A 97 11.64 2.30 8.32
N GLN A 98 11.40 2.51 9.62
CA GLN A 98 12.38 3.03 10.59
C GLN A 98 13.53 2.06 10.85
#